data_AF-I9LC43-F1
#
_entry.id   AF-I9LC43-F1
#
_cell.length_a   1.000
_cell.length_b   1.000
_cell.length_c   1.000
_cell.angle_alpha   90.00
_cell.angle_beta   90.00
_cell.angle_gamma   90.00
#
_symmetry.space_group_name_H-M   'P 1'
#
loop_
_entity.id
_entity.type
_entity.pdbx_description
1 polymer ?
#
loop_
_entity_poly.entity_id
_entity_poly.type
_entity_poly.pdbx_seq_one_letter_code
_entity_poly.pdbx_strand_id
1 'polypeptide(L)'
;MSNPIVKCSVDQCSHYMPGDQCMAAKISIYNEEATGKSEQVKDTQCKSFHDRKTMGDMIGALHNANIGGTISAAFMDGTQVTPEVECFVNNCSYWQGNNVCNASQIDVFGANAAKTDDTDCRTFKKKN
;
A
#
# COMPACT_ATOMS: atom_id res chain seq x y z
N MET A 1 14.26 -11.41 -5.87
CA MET A 1 12.84 -11.65 -5.53
C MET A 1 12.05 -10.56 -6.21
N SER A 2 10.98 -10.88 -6.92
CA SER A 2 10.14 -9.88 -7.58
C SER A 2 9.28 -9.17 -6.52
N ASN A 3 9.06 -7.87 -6.68
CA ASN A 3 8.13 -7.12 -5.82
C ASN A 3 6.71 -7.72 -5.95
N PRO A 4 5.91 -7.71 -4.87
CA PRO A 4 4.55 -8.21 -4.93
C PRO A 4 3.65 -7.36 -5.81
N ILE A 5 2.60 -8.00 -6.33
CA ILE A 5 1.50 -7.28 -6.95
C ILE A 5 0.66 -6.65 -5.83
N VAL A 6 0.43 -5.34 -5.90
CA VAL A 6 -0.44 -4.65 -4.94
C VAL A 6 -1.78 -4.34 -5.59
N LYS A 7 -2.81 -5.06 -5.13
CA LYS A 7 -4.20 -4.73 -5.39
C LYS A 7 -4.65 -3.66 -4.39
N CYS A 8 -5.21 -2.56 -4.87
CA CYS A 8 -5.75 -1.48 -4.04
C CYS A 8 -7.19 -1.20 -4.45
N SER A 9 -8.14 -1.45 -3.54
CA SER A 9 -9.56 -1.13 -3.73
C SER A 9 -10.01 0.05 -2.86
N VAL A 10 -9.08 0.95 -2.50
CA VAL A 10 -9.34 2.18 -1.73
C VAL A 10 -9.50 3.34 -2.70
N ASP A 11 -10.71 3.58 -3.20
CA ASP A 11 -10.98 4.58 -4.25
C ASP A 11 -10.78 6.04 -3.83
N GLN A 12 -10.73 6.29 -2.51
CA GLN A 12 -10.36 7.56 -1.91
C GLN A 12 -8.84 7.75 -1.77
N CYS A 13 -8.01 6.74 -2.07
CA CYS A 13 -6.56 6.88 -1.97
C CYS A 13 -5.99 7.61 -3.20
N SER A 14 -5.08 8.55 -3.00
CA SER A 14 -4.38 9.25 -4.09
C SER A 14 -3.51 8.33 -4.96
N HIS A 15 -3.14 7.15 -4.44
CA HIS A 15 -2.38 6.12 -5.16
C HIS A 15 -3.26 5.09 -5.88
N TYR A 16 -4.58 5.19 -5.80
CA TYR A 16 -5.49 4.30 -6.51
C TYR A 16 -5.46 4.60 -8.02
N MET A 17 -5.37 3.53 -8.82
CA MET A 17 -5.56 3.56 -10.26
C MET A 17 -6.73 2.65 -10.66
N PRO A 18 -7.49 2.99 -11.73
CA PRO A 18 -8.52 2.12 -12.27
C PRO A 18 -8.03 0.68 -12.49
N GLY A 19 -8.88 -0.30 -12.16
CA GLY A 19 -8.52 -1.73 -12.23
C GLY A 19 -7.89 -2.28 -10.94
N ASP A 20 -8.20 -1.67 -9.79
CA ASP A 20 -7.67 -2.03 -8.47
C ASP A 20 -6.12 -1.99 -8.40
N GLN A 21 -5.49 -1.10 -9.16
CA GLN A 21 -4.04 -0.98 -9.20
C GLN A 21 -3.54 0.07 -8.19
N CYS A 22 -2.33 -0.13 -7.67
CA CYS A 22 -1.65 0.86 -6.83
C CYS A 22 -0.46 1.46 -7.58
N MET A 23 -0.43 2.78 -7.74
CA MET A 23 0.70 3.50 -8.38
C MET A 23 1.80 3.93 -7.42
N ALA A 24 1.69 3.60 -6.13
CA ALA A 24 2.72 3.95 -5.15
C ALA A 24 4.04 3.21 -5.49
N ALA A 25 5.18 3.88 -5.38
CA ALA A 25 6.47 3.21 -5.54
C ALA A 25 6.80 2.27 -4.37
N LYS A 26 6.32 2.61 -3.16
CA LYS A 26 6.44 1.80 -1.94
C LYS A 26 5.16 1.92 -1.11
N ILE A 27 4.72 0.81 -0.52
CA ILE A 27 3.70 0.82 0.53
C ILE A 27 4.21 0.22 1.82
N SER A 28 3.65 0.66 2.95
CA SER A 28 4.01 0.14 4.27
C SER A 28 2.76 -0.29 5.04
N ILE A 29 2.71 -1.56 5.44
CA ILE A 29 1.61 -2.16 6.22
C ILE A 29 1.99 -2.19 7.69
N TYR A 30 1.14 -1.63 8.54
CA TYR A 30 1.34 -1.50 9.98
C TYR A 30 0.22 -2.19 10.77
N ASN A 31 0.47 -2.38 12.07
CA ASN A 31 -0.58 -2.72 13.02
C ASN A 31 -1.48 -1.49 13.24
N GLU A 32 -2.65 -1.73 13.81
CA GLU A 32 -3.52 -0.69 14.35
C GLU A 32 -2.79 0.09 15.45
N GLU A 33 -2.88 1.42 15.39
CA GLU A 33 -2.05 2.30 16.23
C GLU A 33 -2.37 2.19 17.72
N ALA A 34 -3.65 2.01 18.07
CA ALA A 34 -4.07 2.02 19.46
C ALA A 34 -3.59 0.77 20.21
N THR A 35 -3.61 -0.39 19.57
CA THR A 35 -3.17 -1.66 20.19
C THR A 35 -1.72 -2.01 19.89
N GLY A 36 -1.16 -1.51 18.79
CA GLY A 36 0.18 -1.87 18.31
C GLY A 36 0.31 -3.33 17.89
N LYS A 37 -0.81 -4.05 17.74
CA LYS A 37 -0.86 -5.47 17.40
C LYS A 37 -1.96 -5.74 16.38
N SER A 38 -1.77 -6.76 15.55
CA SER A 38 -2.79 -7.21 14.61
C SER A 38 -3.32 -8.58 14.98
N GLU A 39 -4.58 -8.70 15.39
CA GLU A 39 -5.23 -9.99 15.66
C GLU A 39 -6.12 -10.42 14.49
N GLN A 40 -6.69 -9.44 13.80
CA GLN A 40 -7.60 -9.58 12.67
C GLN A 40 -7.15 -8.67 11.51
N VAL A 41 -7.74 -8.87 10.33
CA VAL A 41 -7.48 -8.03 9.15
C VAL A 41 -7.72 -6.54 9.45
N LYS A 42 -8.78 -6.22 10.20
CA LYS A 42 -9.14 -4.86 10.60
C LYS A 42 -8.14 -4.18 11.55
N ASP A 43 -7.22 -4.95 12.10
CA ASP A 43 -6.19 -4.45 13.00
C ASP A 43 -4.89 -4.14 12.22
N THR A 44 -4.96 -4.09 10.89
CA THR A 44 -3.86 -3.72 10.01
C THR A 44 -4.18 -2.44 9.27
N GLN A 45 -3.16 -1.68 8.88
CA GLN A 45 -3.34 -0.38 8.22
C GLN A 45 -2.31 -0.18 7.11
N CYS A 46 -2.72 0.45 6.00
CA CYS A 46 -1.80 0.91 4.97
C CYS A 46 -1.36 2.35 5.27
N LYS A 47 -0.15 2.53 5.83
CA LYS A 47 0.38 3.86 6.18
C LYS A 47 0.71 4.75 4.99
N SER A 48 0.72 4.19 3.79
CA SER A 48 0.85 4.93 2.54
C SER A 48 -0.47 5.48 2.03
N PHE A 49 -1.58 5.27 2.74
CA PHE A 49 -2.86 5.90 2.40
C PHE A 49 -2.77 7.42 2.52
N HIS A 50 -3.19 8.10 1.46
CA HIS A 50 -3.41 9.54 1.42
C HIS A 50 -4.77 9.81 0.79
N ASP A 51 -5.65 10.56 1.46
CA ASP A 51 -6.97 10.90 0.91
C ASP A 51 -6.81 11.79 -0.35
N ARG A 52 -7.51 11.42 -1.43
CA ARG A 52 -7.55 12.16 -2.69
C ARG A 52 -8.27 13.49 -2.60
N LYS A 53 -9.09 13.76 -1.57
CA LYS A 53 -9.84 15.01 -1.43
C LYS A 53 -8.95 16.23 -1.19
N THR A 54 -7.77 16.04 -0.60
CA THR A 54 -6.82 17.12 -0.30
C THR A 54 -5.89 17.41 -1.49
N MET A 55 -6.44 17.46 -2.71
CA MET A 55 -5.76 17.65 -4.01
C MET A 55 -4.81 18.87 -4.13
N GLY A 56 -4.69 19.73 -3.08
CA GLY A 56 -3.58 20.68 -2.93
C GLY A 56 -2.21 20.04 -2.64
N ASP A 57 -2.20 18.77 -2.19
CA ASP A 57 -1.00 17.95 -1.93
C ASP A 57 -0.59 17.06 -3.12
N MET A 58 -1.20 17.19 -4.30
CA MET A 58 -0.77 16.46 -5.51
C MET A 58 0.63 16.84 -5.99
N ILE A 59 1.26 17.87 -5.42
CA ILE A 59 2.70 18.15 -5.57
C ILE A 59 3.54 17.12 -4.78
N GLY A 60 3.03 16.60 -3.67
CA GLY A 60 3.70 15.58 -2.84
C GLY A 60 3.75 14.19 -3.47
N ALA A 61 2.80 13.85 -4.36
CA ALA A 61 2.84 12.62 -5.16
C ALA A 61 4.00 12.63 -6.21
N LEU A 62 4.58 13.80 -6.49
CA LEU A 62 5.78 13.92 -7.32
C LEU A 62 7.07 13.73 -6.51
N HIS A 63 7.04 13.85 -5.17
CA HIS A 63 8.19 13.64 -4.29
C HIS A 63 8.34 12.17 -3.82
N ASN A 64 8.22 11.24 -4.77
CA ASN A 64 9.00 9.99 -4.79
C ASN A 64 9.24 9.52 -6.24
N ALA A 65 9.01 10.40 -7.22
CA ALA A 65 9.46 10.21 -8.57
C ALA A 65 10.92 10.68 -8.60
N ASN A 66 11.84 9.78 -8.91
CA ASN A 66 13.19 10.13 -9.31
C ASN A 66 13.12 11.21 -10.40
N ILE A 67 13.45 12.46 -10.07
CA ILE A 67 13.48 13.58 -11.02
C ILE A 67 14.70 13.37 -11.92
N GLY A 68 14.49 12.53 -12.94
CA GLY A 68 15.41 12.17 -14.01
C GLY A 68 14.73 11.43 -15.17
N GLY A 69 13.39 11.38 -15.23
CA GLY A 69 12.67 10.59 -16.23
C GLY A 69 11.20 10.97 -16.43
N THR A 70 10.88 12.26 -16.39
CA THR A 70 9.52 12.82 -16.31
C THR A 70 8.62 12.68 -17.55
N ILE A 71 8.76 11.64 -18.40
CA ILE A 71 7.81 11.43 -19.52
C ILE A 71 7.38 9.95 -19.69
N SER A 72 7.95 8.98 -18.97
CA SER A 72 7.70 7.56 -19.32
C SER A 72 6.44 6.94 -18.70
N ALA A 73 5.92 7.41 -17.56
CA ALA A 73 4.86 6.69 -16.85
C ALA A 73 3.44 6.83 -17.46
N ALA A 74 3.18 7.89 -18.22
CA ALA A 74 1.86 8.12 -18.83
C ALA A 74 1.60 7.26 -20.08
N PHE A 75 2.63 6.57 -20.61
CA PHE A 75 2.56 5.78 -21.84
C PHE A 75 3.40 4.49 -21.77
N MET A 76 3.45 3.79 -20.63
CA MET A 76 4.04 2.45 -20.61
C MET A 76 2.97 1.40 -20.90
N ASP A 77 2.95 0.96 -22.15
CA ASP A 77 2.37 -0.31 -22.59
C ASP A 77 2.71 -1.44 -21.60
N GLY A 78 1.77 -1.81 -20.73
CA GLY A 78 1.79 -3.10 -20.02
C GLY A 78 2.84 -3.28 -18.91
N THR A 79 3.61 -2.26 -18.51
CA THR A 79 4.53 -2.41 -17.36
C THR A 79 3.77 -2.28 -16.05
N GLN A 80 3.52 -3.40 -15.39
CA GLN A 80 2.91 -3.43 -14.05
C GLN A 80 3.82 -2.71 -13.04
N VAL A 81 3.34 -1.61 -12.45
CA VAL A 81 3.97 -1.02 -11.26
C VAL A 81 3.85 -2.04 -10.13
N THR A 82 4.98 -2.52 -9.63
CA THR A 82 5.07 -3.46 -8.51
C THR A 82 5.71 -2.75 -7.31
N PRO A 83 4.89 -2.19 -6.40
CA PRO A 83 5.41 -1.43 -5.27
C PRO A 83 6.36 -2.29 -4.41
N GLU A 84 7.39 -1.66 -3.86
CA GLU A 84 8.08 -2.25 -2.71
C GLU A 84 7.11 -2.32 -1.52
N VAL A 85 7.14 -3.39 -0.73
CA VAL A 85 6.23 -3.57 0.40
C VAL A 85 6.99 -3.83 1.68
N GLU A 86 6.88 -2.88 2.60
CA GLU A 86 7.29 -3.05 3.98
C GLU A 86 6.11 -3.57 4.82
N CYS A 87 6.39 -4.56 5.66
CA CYS A 87 5.44 -5.12 6.60
C CYS A 87 5.99 -4.94 8.01
N PHE A 88 5.33 -4.11 8.82
CA PHE A 88 5.64 -3.90 10.23
C PHE A 88 4.76 -4.75 11.15
N VAL A 89 3.85 -5.53 10.56
CA VAL A 89 3.00 -6.51 11.26
C VAL A 89 3.81 -7.79 11.49
N ASN A 90 4.65 -7.79 12.52
CA ASN A 90 5.62 -8.86 12.77
C ASN A 90 5.01 -10.25 13.05
N ASN A 91 3.73 -10.29 13.45
CA ASN A 91 2.96 -11.51 13.64
C ASN A 91 2.19 -11.94 12.37
N CYS A 92 2.41 -11.30 11.22
CA CYS A 92 1.88 -11.74 9.93
C CYS A 92 2.72 -12.89 9.36
N SER A 93 2.09 -13.94 8.85
CA SER A 93 2.75 -15.12 8.26
C SER A 93 3.66 -14.79 7.08
N TYR A 94 3.43 -13.65 6.42
CA TYR A 94 4.23 -13.16 5.31
C TYR A 94 5.38 -12.25 5.74
N TRP A 95 5.43 -11.84 7.01
CA TRP A 95 6.51 -11.02 7.54
C TRP A 95 7.82 -11.80 7.58
N GLN A 96 8.89 -11.16 7.10
CA GLN A 96 10.27 -11.62 7.18
C GLN A 96 11.11 -10.58 7.93
N GLY A 97 12.34 -10.96 8.29
CA GLY A 97 13.29 -10.06 8.93
C GLY A 97 13.45 -8.73 8.16
N ASN A 98 13.78 -7.66 8.90
CA ASN A 98 13.92 -6.30 8.38
C ASN A 98 12.63 -5.73 7.75
N ASN A 99 11.45 -6.14 8.23
CA ASN A 99 10.14 -5.67 7.78
C ASN A 99 9.87 -5.96 6.29
N VAL A 100 10.49 -6.98 5.73
CA VAL A 100 10.23 -7.40 4.36
C VAL A 100 8.95 -8.22 4.30
N CYS A 101 8.07 -7.93 3.34
CA CYS A 101 6.90 -8.75 3.06
C CYS A 101 7.19 -9.80 1.97
N ASN A 102 6.95 -11.09 2.25
CA ASN A 102 7.11 -12.20 1.30
C ASN A 102 5.76 -12.72 0.78
N ALA A 103 4.72 -11.91 0.81
CA ALA A 103 3.49 -12.24 0.07
C ALA A 103 3.77 -12.05 -1.42
N SER A 104 3.23 -12.90 -2.30
CA SER A 104 3.29 -12.67 -3.75
C SER A 104 2.31 -11.60 -4.22
N GLN A 105 1.22 -11.39 -3.46
CA GLN A 105 0.19 -10.40 -3.73
C GLN A 105 -0.28 -9.76 -2.41
N ILE A 106 -0.40 -8.44 -2.41
CA ILE A 106 -0.99 -7.65 -1.32
C ILE A 106 -2.36 -7.14 -1.77
N ASP A 107 -3.35 -7.23 -0.89
CA ASP A 107 -4.69 -6.69 -1.11
C ASP A 107 -5.00 -5.64 -0.02
N VAL A 108 -4.94 -4.37 -0.42
CA VAL A 108 -5.32 -3.23 0.42
C VAL A 108 -6.76 -2.86 0.12
N PHE A 109 -7.57 -2.81 1.17
CA PHE A 109 -9.00 -2.52 1.12
C PHE A 109 -9.36 -1.39 2.08
N GLY A 110 -10.47 -0.70 1.81
CA GLY A 110 -10.96 0.39 2.65
C GLY A 110 -12.13 1.08 1.97
N ALA A 111 -13.34 0.72 2.36
CA ALA A 111 -14.55 1.28 1.77
C ALA A 111 -14.81 2.68 2.33
N ASN A 112 -14.84 3.70 1.46
CA ASN A 112 -15.01 5.10 1.84
C ASN A 112 -13.96 5.60 2.85
N ALA A 113 -12.71 5.12 2.72
CA ALA A 113 -11.64 5.51 3.63
C ALA A 113 -11.42 7.03 3.64
N ALA A 114 -11.38 7.62 4.83
CA ALA A 114 -11.07 9.03 5.06
C ALA A 114 -9.78 9.23 5.87
N LYS A 115 -9.32 8.17 6.55
CA LYS A 115 -8.08 8.14 7.32
C LYS A 115 -7.41 6.76 7.19
N THR A 116 -6.15 6.67 7.60
CA THR A 116 -5.37 5.42 7.51
C THR A 116 -6.03 4.25 8.22
N ASP A 117 -6.67 4.47 9.37
CA ASP A 117 -7.37 3.43 10.14
C ASP A 117 -8.57 2.82 9.39
N ASP A 118 -9.04 3.46 8.32
CA ASP A 118 -10.12 2.94 7.48
C ASP A 118 -9.59 2.02 6.37
N THR A 119 -8.29 1.69 6.40
CA THR A 119 -7.65 0.78 5.44
C THR A 119 -7.18 -0.48 6.12
N ASP A 120 -7.33 -1.61 5.44
CA ASP A 120 -6.96 -2.94 5.91
C ASP A 120 -6.08 -3.65 4.88
N CYS A 121 -5.15 -4.48 5.34
CA CYS A 121 -4.45 -5.45 4.53
C CYS A 121 -5.16 -6.81 4.60
N ARG A 122 -6.01 -7.11 3.60
CA ARG A 122 -6.74 -8.40 3.53
C ARG A 122 -5.83 -9.61 3.32
N THR A 123 -4.59 -9.39 2.89
CA THR A 123 -3.55 -10.43 2.83
C THR A 123 -3.07 -10.84 4.23
N PHE A 124 -3.33 -10.06 5.28
CA PHE A 124 -2.90 -10.40 6.62
C PHE A 124 -3.37 -11.80 7.04
N LYS A 125 -2.41 -12.61 7.50
CA LYS A 125 -2.65 -13.90 8.11
C LYS A 125 -1.80 -14.02 9.35
N LYS A 126 -2.41 -14.07 10.53
CA LYS A 126 -1.67 -14.25 11.78
C LYS A 126 -0.79 -15.51 11.73
N LYS A 127 0.44 -15.43 12.23
CA LYS A 127 1.31 -16.59 12.48
C LYS A 127 0.62 -17.48 13.51
N ASN A 128 0.65 -18.79 13.28
CA ASN A 128 0.24 -19.76 14.28
C ASN A 128 1.25 -19.81 15.43
#